data_AF-A0A3P3XHA9-F1
#
_entry.id   AF-A0A3P3XHA9-F1
#
_cell.length_a   1.000
_cell.length_b   1.000
_cell.length_c   1.000
_cell.angle_alpha   90.00
_cell.angle_beta   90.00
_cell.angle_gamma   90.00
#
_symmetry.space_group_name_H-M   'P 1'
#
loop_
_entity.id
_entity.type
_entity.pdbx_description
1 polymer ?
#
loop_
_entity_poly.entity_id
_entity_poly.type
_entity_poly.pdbx_seq_one_letter_code
_entity_poly.pdbx_strand_id
1 'polypeptide(L)'
;MMTFDSRNQHNQQDGEERSAEQRKYRIFALLFALTAFSLVFSSCMSVPRDVAVSGLFDHFERTPQVLARAESAFLRDMAASFDDSTIQALISMTSENPDNGQKPINRDRLDKTLARAEAAGIGISWNSKESPSIEAVFAGNFPSLFTSLSFSLDGNWKRIEGGYASKSGKLYVRDPYAGKLHFTTWAPEQLNNSISAASSIAERSGLLASASDLAIYLDAKSALVSQLPILDGVTLPFDGILLTAERDRTSPKGANPHARYTAIFKIQMKDEQTARTYRPIMRVMWALVSGKLTALGIPVSPETSIEQQGSLFATTPISMSAREIVNVFLALSNMNGGKAASGLVAAPRQ
;
A
#
# COMPACT_ATOMS: atom_id res chain seq x y z
N MET A 1 47.18 77.60 12.43
CA MET A 1 46.02 77.48 11.54
C MET A 1 45.93 76.03 11.14
N MET A 2 45.00 75.31 11.78
CA MET A 2 44.81 73.85 11.70
C MET A 2 43.88 73.52 10.52
N THR A 3 44.32 72.65 9.62
CA THR A 3 43.46 71.95 8.66
C THR A 3 44.08 70.59 8.34
N PHE A 4 43.88 69.62 9.21
CA PHE A 4 44.15 68.21 8.97
C PHE A 4 43.26 67.39 9.93
N ASP A 5 42.01 67.16 9.56
CA ASP A 5 41.24 65.95 9.95
C ASP A 5 39.78 66.07 9.52
N SER A 6 39.46 65.67 8.29
CA SER A 6 38.07 65.35 7.92
C SER A 6 37.97 64.29 6.83
N ARG A 7 39.04 64.09 6.03
CA ARG A 7 39.07 63.02 5.02
C ARG A 7 39.44 61.64 5.58
N ASN A 8 40.21 61.56 6.67
CA ASN A 8 40.57 60.27 7.27
C ASN A 8 39.45 59.67 8.13
N GLN A 9 38.66 60.50 8.81
CA GLN A 9 37.54 60.01 9.63
C GLN A 9 36.41 59.42 8.77
N HIS A 10 36.15 59.97 7.58
CA HIS A 10 35.10 59.48 6.68
C HIS A 10 35.43 58.10 6.09
N ASN A 11 36.68 57.87 5.68
CA ASN A 11 37.13 56.57 5.17
C ASN A 11 37.23 55.48 6.25
N GLN A 12 37.45 55.85 7.52
CA GLN A 12 37.44 54.91 8.65
C GLN A 12 36.01 54.51 9.05
N GLN A 13 35.06 55.46 9.03
CA GLN A 13 33.65 55.19 9.28
C GLN A 13 33.02 54.29 8.19
N ASP A 14 33.30 54.57 6.91
CA ASP A 14 32.79 53.75 5.79
C ASP A 14 33.38 52.32 5.78
N GLY A 15 34.60 52.14 6.30
CA GLY A 15 35.25 50.83 6.45
C GLY A 15 34.68 50.00 7.60
N GLU A 16 34.35 50.65 8.72
CA GLU A 16 33.71 50.01 9.89
C GLU A 16 32.24 49.65 9.63
N GLU A 17 31.48 50.49 8.93
CA GLU A 17 30.09 50.19 8.56
C GLU A 17 30.00 49.01 7.58
N ARG A 18 30.88 48.93 6.58
CA ARG A 18 30.96 47.78 5.66
C ARG A 18 31.38 46.48 6.36
N SER A 19 32.26 46.57 7.36
CA SER A 19 32.66 45.43 8.21
C SER A 19 31.52 44.95 9.11
N ALA A 20 30.71 45.87 9.64
CA ALA A 20 29.54 45.57 10.47
C ALA A 20 28.40 44.94 9.65
N GLU A 21 28.14 45.41 8.42
CA GLU A 21 27.18 44.78 7.51
C GLU A 21 27.64 43.37 7.10
N GLN A 22 28.91 43.19 6.72
CA GLN A 22 29.44 41.86 6.38
C GLN A 22 29.37 40.88 7.57
N ARG A 23 29.56 41.35 8.81
CA ARG A 23 29.33 40.54 10.02
C ARG A 23 27.86 40.16 10.18
N LYS A 24 26.92 41.09 9.96
CA LYS A 24 25.47 40.80 10.00
C LYS A 24 25.08 39.75 8.95
N TYR A 25 25.54 39.88 7.72
CA TYR A 25 25.29 38.89 6.66
C TYR A 25 25.91 37.51 6.97
N ARG A 26 27.11 37.46 7.55
CA ARG A 26 27.73 36.21 8.00
C ARG A 26 26.97 35.56 9.16
N ILE A 27 26.48 36.35 10.13
CA ILE A 27 25.68 35.84 11.24
C ILE A 27 24.32 35.33 10.74
N PHE A 28 23.65 36.05 9.83
CA PHE A 28 22.42 35.59 9.19
C PHE A 28 22.63 34.35 8.33
N ALA A 29 23.74 34.27 7.58
CA ALA A 29 24.07 33.07 6.81
C ALA A 29 24.40 31.87 7.72
N LEU A 30 25.08 32.09 8.84
CA LEU A 30 25.32 31.07 9.86
C LEU A 30 24.02 30.64 10.55
N LEU A 31 23.13 31.57 10.91
CA LEU A 31 21.83 31.25 11.49
C LEU A 31 20.94 30.51 10.49
N PHE A 32 20.94 30.92 9.22
CA PHE A 32 20.21 30.24 8.16
C PHE A 32 20.79 28.85 7.91
N ALA A 33 22.11 28.70 7.87
CA ALA A 33 22.77 27.40 7.76
C ALA A 33 22.49 26.52 8.98
N LEU A 34 22.49 27.06 10.21
CA LEU A 34 22.18 26.32 11.44
C LEU A 34 20.71 25.93 11.51
N THR A 35 19.80 26.79 11.03
CA THR A 35 18.36 26.51 10.93
C THR A 35 18.09 25.50 9.83
N ALA A 36 18.75 25.61 8.67
CA ALA A 36 18.65 24.64 7.58
C ALA A 36 19.24 23.28 8.00
N PHE A 37 20.36 23.28 8.73
CA PHE A 37 20.97 22.07 9.29
C PHE A 37 20.05 21.45 10.36
N SER A 38 19.51 22.23 11.29
CA SER A 38 18.58 21.70 12.30
C SER A 38 17.24 21.23 11.69
N LEU A 39 16.76 21.84 10.60
CA LEU A 39 15.63 21.33 9.81
C LEU A 39 15.97 20.02 9.08
N VAL A 40 17.18 19.88 8.54
CA VAL A 40 17.65 18.62 7.91
C VAL A 40 17.78 17.51 8.96
N PHE A 41 18.33 17.79 10.14
CA PHE A 41 18.45 16.78 11.22
C PHE A 41 17.11 16.42 11.85
N SER A 42 16.17 17.37 11.99
CA SER A 42 14.80 17.08 12.45
C SER A 42 13.96 16.35 11.39
N SER A 43 14.30 16.51 10.10
CA SER A 43 13.69 15.77 8.98
C SER A 43 14.32 14.40 8.74
N CYS A 44 15.37 14.04 9.48
CA CYS A 44 16.05 12.74 9.48
C CYS A 44 15.61 11.84 10.64
N MET A 45 14.39 12.02 11.18
CA MET A 45 13.78 10.94 11.97
C MET A 45 13.39 9.80 11.03
N SER A 46 14.31 8.88 10.78
CA SER A 46 13.95 7.54 10.34
C SER A 46 13.07 6.94 11.43
N VAL A 47 11.76 6.82 11.17
CA VAL A 47 10.84 6.15 12.09
C VAL A 47 11.37 4.72 12.26
N PRO A 48 11.65 4.25 13.50
CA PRO A 48 12.10 2.89 13.71
C PRO A 48 11.13 1.91 13.03
N ARG A 49 11.67 0.92 12.30
CA ARG A 49 10.87 -0.04 11.52
C ARG A 49 9.69 -0.61 12.32
N ASP A 50 9.92 -0.95 13.58
CA ASP A 50 8.89 -1.52 14.46
C ASP A 50 7.71 -0.55 14.69
N VAL A 51 7.99 0.75 14.84
CA VAL A 51 6.99 1.82 14.99
C VAL A 51 6.31 2.14 13.66
N ALA A 52 7.05 2.00 12.56
CA ALA A 52 6.56 2.25 11.20
C ALA A 52 5.57 1.15 10.77
N VAL A 53 5.85 -0.11 11.13
CA VAL A 53 5.02 -1.29 10.85
C VAL A 53 3.83 -1.40 11.80
N SER A 54 3.98 -1.08 13.09
CA SER A 54 2.91 -1.21 14.10
C SER A 54 1.74 -0.25 13.90
N GLY A 55 1.88 0.77 13.04
CA GLY A 55 0.82 1.73 12.72
C GLY A 55 0.53 1.87 11.23
N LEU A 56 0.72 0.81 10.44
CA LEU A 56 0.42 0.82 8.99
C LEU A 56 -1.07 1.04 8.71
N PHE A 57 -1.95 0.48 9.54
CA PHE A 57 -3.40 0.50 9.32
C PHE A 57 -4.14 1.57 10.12
N ASP A 58 -3.47 2.27 11.03
CA ASP A 58 -4.10 3.26 11.94
C ASP A 58 -4.65 4.48 11.20
N HIS A 59 -4.10 4.75 10.01
CA HIS A 59 -4.46 5.90 9.20
C HIS A 59 -5.42 5.55 8.07
N PHE A 60 -5.92 4.32 8.03
CA PHE A 60 -6.93 3.94 7.06
C PHE A 60 -8.23 4.69 7.35
N GLU A 61 -8.82 5.28 6.32
CA GLU A 61 -10.04 6.07 6.42
C GLU A 61 -11.28 5.19 6.23
N ARG A 62 -11.17 4.14 5.41
CA ARG A 62 -12.26 3.18 5.16
C ARG A 62 -11.95 1.85 5.82
N THR A 63 -13.01 1.09 6.15
CA THR A 63 -12.84 -0.29 6.63
C THR A 63 -12.71 -1.22 5.42
N PRO A 64 -11.51 -1.77 5.16
CA PRO A 64 -11.28 -2.61 3.99
C PRO A 64 -11.84 -4.02 4.19
N GLN A 65 -12.24 -4.68 3.10
CA GLN A 65 -12.58 -6.11 3.11
C GLN A 65 -11.41 -7.00 2.68
N VAL A 66 -10.38 -6.43 2.04
CA VAL A 66 -9.09 -7.08 1.81
C VAL A 66 -8.00 -6.21 2.40
N LEU A 67 -7.12 -6.76 3.22
CA LEU A 67 -5.93 -6.09 3.74
C LEU A 67 -4.68 -6.84 3.29
N ALA A 68 -3.61 -6.11 2.99
CA ALA A 68 -2.31 -6.68 2.71
C ALA A 68 -1.22 -5.94 3.48
N ARG A 69 -0.26 -6.69 4.01
CA ARG A 69 0.99 -6.20 4.59
C ARG A 69 2.13 -6.73 3.74
N ALA A 70 2.94 -5.83 3.18
CA ALA A 70 4.09 -6.19 2.36
C ALA A 70 5.37 -5.59 2.93
N GLU A 71 6.43 -6.39 2.98
CA GLU A 71 7.78 -5.98 3.37
C GLU A 71 8.59 -5.51 2.16
N SER A 72 9.69 -4.80 2.43
CA SER A 72 10.53 -4.21 1.39
C SER A 72 11.00 -5.19 0.31
N ALA A 73 11.22 -6.47 0.65
CA ALA A 73 11.62 -7.49 -0.33
C ALA A 73 10.52 -7.74 -1.36
N PHE A 74 9.29 -7.98 -0.90
CA PHE A 74 8.14 -8.16 -1.77
C PHE A 74 7.80 -6.87 -2.53
N LEU A 75 7.87 -5.70 -1.90
CA LEU A 75 7.61 -4.43 -2.58
C LEU A 75 8.53 -4.18 -3.77
N ARG A 76 9.81 -4.55 -3.66
CA ARG A 76 10.77 -4.47 -4.76
C ARG A 76 10.46 -5.47 -5.88
N ASP A 77 10.15 -6.72 -5.55
CA ASP A 77 9.79 -7.73 -6.55
C ASP A 77 8.45 -7.41 -7.24
N MET A 78 7.51 -6.80 -6.51
CA MET A 78 6.25 -6.26 -7.03
C MET A 78 6.51 -5.14 -8.03
N ALA A 79 7.39 -4.18 -7.68
CA ALA A 79 7.78 -3.09 -8.59
C ALA A 79 8.31 -3.64 -9.92
N ALA A 80 9.20 -4.63 -9.85
CA ALA A 80 9.76 -5.30 -11.02
C ALA A 80 8.76 -6.17 -11.80
N SER A 81 7.60 -6.45 -11.21
CA SER A 81 6.50 -7.19 -11.85
C SER A 81 5.55 -6.30 -12.64
N PHE A 82 5.59 -4.97 -12.44
CA PHE A 82 4.71 -4.04 -13.12
C PHE A 82 5.14 -3.79 -14.58
N ASP A 83 4.49 -4.50 -15.50
CA ASP A 83 4.59 -4.26 -16.93
C ASP A 83 3.58 -3.20 -17.43
N ASP A 84 3.58 -2.89 -18.73
CA ASP A 84 2.69 -1.88 -19.29
C ASP A 84 1.22 -2.27 -19.14
N SER A 85 0.89 -3.55 -19.19
CA SER A 85 -0.50 -4.03 -19.02
C SER A 85 -1.00 -3.82 -17.59
N THR A 86 -0.13 -4.10 -16.61
CA THR A 86 -0.38 -3.91 -15.19
C THR A 86 -0.54 -2.43 -14.85
N ILE A 87 0.34 -1.61 -15.40
CA ILE A 87 0.28 -0.16 -15.25
C ILE A 87 -1.02 0.38 -15.85
N GLN A 88 -1.41 -0.08 -17.04
CA GLN A 88 -2.67 0.33 -17.66
C GLN A 88 -3.90 -0.11 -16.84
N ALA A 89 -3.87 -1.30 -16.24
CA ALA A 89 -4.92 -1.73 -15.32
C ALA A 89 -5.01 -0.82 -14.08
N LEU A 90 -3.87 -0.47 -13.46
CA LEU A 90 -3.84 0.46 -12.32
C LEU A 90 -4.31 1.87 -12.71
N ILE A 91 -3.93 2.33 -13.91
CA ILE A 91 -4.38 3.61 -14.45
C ILE A 91 -5.90 3.58 -14.69
N SER A 92 -6.45 2.54 -15.31
CA SER A 92 -7.88 2.46 -15.60
C SER A 92 -8.73 2.43 -14.32
N MET A 93 -8.21 1.83 -13.24
CA MET A 93 -8.85 1.86 -11.92
C MET A 93 -8.87 3.27 -11.28
N THR A 94 -7.88 4.08 -11.60
CA THR A 94 -7.70 5.41 -10.99
C THR A 94 -8.06 6.55 -11.94
N SER A 95 -8.39 6.30 -13.20
CA SER A 95 -8.68 7.35 -14.18
C SER A 95 -10.19 7.60 -14.32
N GLU A 96 -10.56 8.88 -14.50
CA GLU A 96 -11.92 9.27 -14.90
C GLU A 96 -12.13 9.22 -16.42
N ASN A 97 -11.05 9.19 -17.20
CA ASN A 97 -11.07 9.17 -18.66
C ASN A 97 -9.85 8.39 -19.19
N PRO A 98 -9.97 7.05 -19.37
CA PRO A 98 -8.85 6.21 -19.80
C PRO A 98 -8.35 6.54 -21.23
N ASP A 99 -9.18 7.15 -22.08
CA ASP A 99 -8.85 7.41 -23.50
C ASP A 99 -8.03 8.69 -23.74
N ASN A 100 -7.85 9.55 -22.74
CA ASN A 100 -7.12 10.82 -22.89
C ASN A 100 -5.61 10.63 -22.73
N GLY A 101 -4.98 9.90 -23.67
CA GLY A 101 -3.54 9.93 -23.94
C GLY A 101 -2.65 9.99 -22.70
N GLN A 102 -2.99 9.21 -21.67
CA GLN A 102 -2.33 9.32 -20.37
C GLN A 102 -0.90 8.81 -20.48
N LYS A 103 0.04 9.62 -19.99
CA LYS A 103 1.43 9.19 -19.90
C LYS A 103 1.47 7.95 -19.00
N PRO A 104 2.13 6.85 -19.43
CA PRO A 104 2.27 5.66 -18.61
C PRO A 104 2.86 6.03 -17.24
N ILE A 105 2.46 5.32 -16.18
CA ILE A 105 3.06 5.48 -14.85
C ILE A 105 4.57 5.44 -15.00
N ASN A 106 5.25 6.49 -14.51
CA ASN A 106 6.69 6.58 -14.58
C ASN A 106 7.30 5.51 -13.67
N ARG A 107 7.79 4.41 -14.26
CA ARG A 107 8.38 3.27 -13.56
C ARG A 107 9.51 3.71 -12.63
N ASP A 108 10.39 4.60 -13.07
CA ASP A 108 11.49 5.09 -12.23
C ASP A 108 10.99 5.80 -10.96
N ARG A 109 9.84 6.49 -11.01
CA ARG A 109 9.24 7.12 -9.83
C ARG A 109 8.62 6.09 -8.89
N LEU A 110 7.97 5.07 -9.44
CA LEU A 110 7.41 3.96 -8.68
C LEU A 110 8.51 3.17 -7.97
N ASP A 111 9.57 2.82 -8.70
CA ASP A 111 10.76 2.14 -8.19
C ASP A 111 11.43 2.95 -7.08
N LYS A 112 11.61 4.27 -7.27
CA LYS A 112 12.18 5.15 -6.23
C LYS A 112 11.30 5.24 -4.98
N THR A 113 9.98 5.21 -5.14
CA THR A 113 9.06 5.25 -3.99
C THR A 113 9.09 3.94 -3.23
N LEU A 114 8.99 2.80 -3.93
CA LEU A 114 9.01 1.47 -3.34
C LEU A 114 10.38 1.11 -2.76
N ALA A 115 11.49 1.61 -3.34
CA ALA A 115 12.82 1.44 -2.78
C ALA A 115 13.03 2.18 -1.45
N ARG A 116 12.27 3.25 -1.21
CA ARG A 116 12.28 4.01 0.07
C ARG A 116 11.30 3.44 1.10
N ALA A 117 10.37 2.59 0.68
CA ALA A 117 9.42 1.93 1.55
C ALA A 117 10.07 0.69 2.21
N GLU A 118 9.97 0.62 3.53
CA GLU A 118 10.35 -0.55 4.32
C GLU A 118 9.19 -1.54 4.43
N ALA A 119 7.97 -1.03 4.52
CA ALA A 119 6.75 -1.81 4.52
C ALA A 119 5.58 -1.03 3.89
N ALA A 120 4.54 -1.75 3.50
CA ALA A 120 3.28 -1.17 3.06
C ALA A 120 2.08 -1.89 3.66
N GLY A 121 1.07 -1.12 4.04
CA GLY A 121 -0.29 -1.58 4.29
C GLY A 121 -1.15 -1.19 3.09
N ILE A 122 -1.87 -2.15 2.50
CA ILE A 122 -2.78 -1.92 1.39
C ILE A 122 -4.15 -2.43 1.80
N GLY A 123 -5.23 -1.74 1.43
CA GLY A 123 -6.56 -2.27 1.59
C GLY A 123 -7.48 -1.93 0.43
N ILE A 124 -8.42 -2.84 0.21
CA ILE A 124 -9.44 -2.72 -0.84
C ILE A 124 -10.80 -2.73 -0.17
N SER A 125 -11.60 -1.73 -0.52
CA SER A 125 -12.96 -1.54 -0.03
C SER A 125 -13.95 -1.57 -1.19
N TRP A 126 -15.03 -2.34 -1.09
CA TRP A 126 -16.16 -2.28 -2.02
C TRP A 126 -17.36 -1.63 -1.35
N ASN A 127 -17.88 -0.60 -1.99
CA ASN A 127 -19.22 -0.04 -1.78
C ASN A 127 -20.13 -0.59 -2.88
N SER A 128 -21.37 -0.96 -2.54
CA SER A 128 -22.28 -1.78 -3.37
C SER A 128 -22.70 -1.19 -4.73
N LYS A 129 -22.15 -0.04 -5.14
CA LYS A 129 -22.51 0.69 -6.36
C LYS A 129 -21.33 1.30 -7.14
N GLU A 130 -20.08 1.18 -6.69
CA GLU A 130 -18.93 1.83 -7.36
C GLU A 130 -17.76 0.87 -7.61
N SER A 131 -16.77 1.35 -8.37
CA SER A 131 -15.46 0.73 -8.53
C SER A 131 -14.77 0.55 -7.17
N PRO A 132 -13.96 -0.50 -6.99
CA PRO A 132 -13.25 -0.74 -5.73
C PRO A 132 -12.41 0.47 -5.33
N SER A 133 -12.51 0.81 -4.05
CA SER A 133 -11.74 1.87 -3.41
C SER A 133 -10.45 1.28 -2.85
N ILE A 134 -9.29 1.82 -3.24
CA ILE A 134 -7.99 1.34 -2.79
C ILE A 134 -7.34 2.38 -1.90
N GLU A 135 -6.76 1.91 -0.80
CA GLU A 135 -5.96 2.66 0.16
C GLU A 135 -4.59 2.00 0.31
N ALA A 136 -3.53 2.79 0.34
CA ALA A 136 -2.18 2.28 0.54
C ALA A 136 -1.36 3.25 1.41
N VAL A 137 -0.78 2.71 2.48
CA VAL A 137 0.15 3.41 3.37
C VAL A 137 1.52 2.78 3.22
N PHE A 138 2.49 3.54 2.70
CA PHE A 138 3.89 3.14 2.66
C PHE A 138 4.63 3.74 3.83
N ALA A 139 5.32 2.91 4.61
CA ALA A 139 6.16 3.34 5.71
C ALA A 139 7.64 3.14 5.36
N GLY A 140 8.47 4.14 5.66
CA GLY A 140 9.90 4.10 5.35
C GLY A 140 10.54 5.49 5.36
N ASN A 141 11.54 5.70 4.51
CA ASN A 141 12.28 6.96 4.48
C ASN A 141 11.54 8.03 3.66
N PHE A 142 10.48 8.60 4.25
CA PHE A 142 9.68 9.70 3.68
C PHE A 142 9.72 10.96 4.56
N PRO A 143 10.77 11.80 4.45
CA PRO A 143 10.81 13.07 5.16
C PRO A 143 9.68 13.98 4.67
N SER A 144 8.87 14.52 5.57
CA SER A 144 7.66 15.29 5.23
C SER A 144 7.96 16.47 4.30
N LEU A 145 8.97 17.30 4.62
CA LEU A 145 9.31 18.48 3.83
C LEU A 145 9.72 18.13 2.40
N PHE A 146 10.67 17.21 2.23
CA PHE A 146 11.15 16.81 0.89
C PHE A 146 10.07 16.11 0.08
N THR A 147 9.22 15.33 0.75
CA THR A 147 8.14 14.60 0.11
C THR A 147 7.05 15.57 -0.36
N SER A 148 6.61 16.49 0.50
CA SER A 148 5.69 17.57 0.12
C SER A 148 6.24 18.45 -1.00
N LEU A 149 7.53 18.82 -0.94
CA LEU A 149 8.17 19.59 -2.01
C LEU A 149 8.17 18.81 -3.33
N SER A 150 8.41 17.50 -3.31
CA SER A 150 8.41 16.67 -4.52
C SER A 150 7.03 16.64 -5.22
N PHE A 151 5.93 16.60 -4.46
CA PHE A 151 4.58 16.68 -5.03
C PHE A 151 4.24 18.10 -5.50
N SER A 152 4.66 19.13 -4.76
CA SER A 152 4.40 20.53 -5.13
C SER A 152 5.14 20.96 -6.40
N LEU A 153 6.34 20.43 -6.64
CA LEU A 153 7.15 20.72 -7.84
C LEU A 153 6.79 19.84 -9.03
N ASP A 154 6.07 18.75 -8.82
CA ASP A 154 5.66 17.83 -9.88
C ASP A 154 4.38 18.31 -10.57
N GLY A 155 4.49 18.61 -11.86
CA GLY A 155 3.40 19.16 -12.67
C GLY A 155 2.16 18.26 -12.77
N ASN A 156 2.24 17.00 -12.35
CA ASN A 156 1.13 16.03 -12.35
C ASN A 156 0.20 16.15 -11.13
N TRP A 157 0.59 16.88 -10.09
CA TRP A 157 -0.18 17.00 -8.85
C TRP A 157 -0.75 18.41 -8.67
N LYS A 158 -1.91 18.47 -8.02
CA LYS A 158 -2.57 19.71 -7.59
C LYS A 158 -2.70 19.68 -6.07
N ARG A 159 -2.23 20.73 -5.39
CA ARG A 159 -2.46 20.91 -3.95
C ARG A 159 -3.96 21.03 -3.67
N ILE A 160 -4.44 20.30 -2.67
CA ILE A 160 -5.81 20.35 -2.16
C ILE A 160 -5.79 20.46 -0.62
N GLU A 161 -6.95 20.66 -0.01
CA GLU A 161 -7.08 20.52 1.44
C GLU A 161 -6.79 19.07 1.86
N GLY A 162 -5.91 18.89 2.85
CA GLY A 162 -5.50 17.57 3.33
C GLY A 162 -4.48 16.82 2.46
N GLY A 163 -3.94 17.42 1.39
CA GLY A 163 -2.84 16.84 0.62
C GLY A 163 -2.77 17.24 -0.86
N TYR A 164 -2.69 16.24 -1.74
CA TYR A 164 -2.50 16.40 -3.19
C TYR A 164 -3.44 15.50 -3.98
N ALA A 165 -3.94 15.99 -5.11
CA ALA A 165 -4.72 15.24 -6.09
C ALA A 165 -3.95 15.10 -7.39
N SER A 166 -4.01 13.92 -8.01
CA SER A 166 -3.51 13.72 -9.36
C SER A 166 -4.36 14.52 -10.35
N LYS A 167 -3.71 15.16 -11.32
CA LYS A 167 -4.42 15.86 -12.41
C LYS A 167 -5.00 14.90 -13.45
N SER A 168 -4.57 13.63 -13.47
CA SER A 168 -4.96 12.64 -14.47
C SER A 168 -5.94 11.59 -13.92
N GLY A 169 -6.45 11.72 -12.70
CA GLY A 169 -7.41 10.75 -12.18
C GLY A 169 -7.72 10.88 -10.70
N LYS A 170 -8.50 9.93 -10.20
CA LYS A 170 -8.85 9.67 -8.81
C LYS A 170 -7.71 9.04 -8.03
N LEU A 171 -6.54 9.67 -8.03
CA LEU A 171 -5.45 9.30 -7.12
C LEU A 171 -5.14 10.49 -6.22
N TYR A 172 -5.16 10.26 -4.93
CA TYR A 172 -4.96 11.28 -3.91
C TYR A 172 -3.86 10.86 -2.97
N VAL A 173 -3.05 11.82 -2.54
CA VAL A 173 -2.00 11.65 -1.55
C VAL A 173 -2.35 12.52 -0.36
N ARG A 174 -2.50 11.92 0.82
CA ARG A 174 -2.68 12.71 2.05
C ARG A 174 -1.41 13.46 2.39
N ASP A 175 -1.55 14.52 3.19
CA ASP A 175 -0.42 15.32 3.63
C ASP A 175 0.72 14.43 4.16
N PRO A 176 1.94 14.50 3.56
CA PRO A 176 3.05 13.67 3.97
C PRO A 176 3.39 13.93 5.45
N TYR A 177 3.28 12.90 6.26
CA TYR A 177 3.67 12.90 7.66
C TYR A 177 4.94 12.06 7.85
N ALA A 178 5.73 12.38 8.87
CA ALA A 178 7.09 11.89 9.01
C ALA A 178 7.16 10.35 8.88
N GLY A 179 7.84 9.88 7.82
CA GLY A 179 8.11 8.47 7.59
C GLY A 179 7.00 7.69 6.88
N LYS A 180 5.87 8.31 6.50
CA LYS A 180 4.80 7.59 5.78
C LYS A 180 4.22 8.39 4.61
N LEU A 181 3.78 7.65 3.60
CA LEU A 181 3.04 8.13 2.45
C LEU A 181 1.69 7.42 2.39
N HIS A 182 0.60 8.18 2.29
CA HIS A 182 -0.74 7.64 2.27
C HIS A 182 -1.45 8.00 0.96
N PHE A 183 -1.79 6.99 0.17
CA PHE A 183 -2.49 7.07 -1.11
C PHE A 183 -3.91 6.52 -1.00
N THR A 184 -4.86 7.17 -1.67
CA THR A 184 -6.25 6.69 -1.79
C THR A 184 -6.79 6.92 -3.19
N THR A 185 -7.87 6.21 -3.54
CA THR A 185 -8.61 6.43 -4.79
C THR A 185 -9.84 7.34 -4.66
N TRP A 186 -10.01 7.98 -3.51
CA TRP A 186 -11.07 8.95 -3.22
C TRP A 186 -10.49 10.23 -2.62
N ALA A 187 -11.20 11.34 -2.84
CA ALA A 187 -10.81 12.63 -2.27
C ALA A 187 -10.83 12.57 -0.73
N PRO A 188 -9.96 13.33 -0.04
CA PRO A 188 -10.00 13.42 1.42
C PRO A 188 -11.41 13.76 1.90
N GLU A 189 -12.00 12.89 2.71
CA GLU A 189 -13.28 13.17 3.35
C GLU A 189 -13.00 14.09 4.56
N GLN A 190 -13.84 15.11 4.77
CA GLN A 190 -13.79 15.85 6.04
C GLN A 190 -13.98 14.83 7.16
N LEU A 191 -13.06 14.80 8.13
CA LEU A 191 -13.02 13.86 9.26
C LEU A 191 -14.39 13.77 9.95
N ASN A 192 -15.25 12.90 9.45
CA ASN A 192 -16.31 12.31 10.24
C ASN A 192 -15.58 11.29 11.11
N ASN A 193 -15.75 11.39 12.44
CA ASN A 193 -15.05 10.60 13.47
C ASN A 193 -15.28 9.06 13.40
N SER A 194 -15.58 8.50 12.24
CA SER A 194 -15.62 7.07 11.97
C SER A 194 -14.19 6.53 11.99
N ILE A 195 -13.79 5.97 13.12
CA ILE A 195 -12.56 5.20 13.25
C ILE A 195 -12.67 3.97 12.34
N SER A 196 -11.80 3.85 11.35
CA SER A 196 -11.72 2.65 10.53
C SER A 196 -11.43 1.43 11.40
N ALA A 197 -12.09 0.30 11.12
CA ALA A 197 -11.80 -0.95 11.81
C ALA A 197 -10.52 -1.64 11.30
N ALA A 198 -9.79 -1.06 10.34
CA ALA A 198 -8.64 -1.66 9.67
C ALA A 198 -7.58 -2.21 10.63
N SER A 199 -7.08 -1.40 11.59
CA SER A 199 -6.09 -1.88 12.57
C SER A 199 -6.60 -3.05 13.39
N SER A 200 -7.85 -2.96 13.86
CA SER A 200 -8.46 -4.02 14.67
C SER A 200 -8.63 -5.33 13.87
N ILE A 201 -8.91 -5.24 12.57
CA ILE A 201 -9.00 -6.41 11.67
C ILE A 201 -7.60 -6.97 11.43
N ALA A 202 -6.61 -6.12 11.17
CA ALA A 202 -5.22 -6.52 10.94
C ALA A 202 -4.59 -7.22 12.17
N GLU A 203 -4.93 -6.77 13.38
CA GLU A 203 -4.52 -7.42 14.63
C GLU A 203 -5.20 -8.79 14.79
N ARG A 204 -6.54 -8.84 14.75
CA ARG A 204 -7.30 -10.09 14.98
C ARG A 204 -7.04 -11.17 13.94
N SER A 205 -6.79 -10.79 12.69
CA SER A 205 -6.45 -11.71 11.60
C SER A 205 -5.03 -12.28 11.70
N GLY A 206 -4.18 -11.75 12.58
CA GLY A 206 -2.76 -12.10 12.65
C GLY A 206 -1.92 -11.50 11.52
N LEU A 207 -2.47 -10.57 10.72
CA LEU A 207 -1.77 -9.89 9.62
C LEU A 207 -0.54 -9.12 10.14
N LEU A 208 -0.70 -8.39 11.24
CA LEU A 208 0.39 -7.62 11.87
C LEU A 208 1.44 -8.48 12.56
N ALA A 209 1.03 -9.64 13.09
CA ALA A 209 1.94 -10.59 13.75
C ALA A 209 2.73 -11.47 12.76
N SER A 210 2.39 -11.41 11.46
CA SER A 210 3.02 -12.24 10.44
C SER A 210 4.46 -11.81 10.16
N ALA A 211 5.40 -12.74 10.35
CA ALA A 211 6.81 -12.55 10.01
C ALA A 211 7.11 -12.73 8.50
N SER A 212 6.10 -13.07 7.69
CA SER A 212 6.26 -13.29 6.25
C SER A 212 6.50 -11.97 5.48
N ASP A 213 7.18 -12.07 4.34
CA ASP A 213 7.44 -10.92 3.44
C ASP A 213 6.16 -10.32 2.85
N LEU A 214 5.12 -11.13 2.72
CA LEU A 214 3.78 -10.71 2.35
C LEU A 214 2.76 -11.46 3.21
N ALA A 215 1.74 -10.74 3.66
CA ALA A 215 0.54 -11.31 4.22
C ALA A 215 -0.69 -10.61 3.62
N ILE A 216 -1.74 -11.36 3.28
CA ILE A 216 -3.00 -10.85 2.73
C ILE A 216 -4.14 -11.48 3.50
N TYR A 217 -5.01 -10.67 4.08
CA TYR A 217 -6.23 -11.10 4.74
C TYR A 217 -7.45 -10.73 3.89
N LEU A 218 -8.33 -11.70 3.65
CA LEU A 218 -9.64 -11.52 3.03
C LEU A 218 -10.71 -11.77 4.07
N ASP A 219 -11.53 -10.76 4.35
CA ASP A 219 -12.63 -10.87 5.30
C ASP A 219 -13.71 -11.83 4.76
N ALA A 220 -14.30 -12.66 5.63
CA ALA A 220 -15.37 -13.58 5.24
C ALA A 220 -16.62 -12.88 4.69
N LYS A 221 -16.83 -11.60 5.06
CA LYS A 221 -17.92 -10.76 4.55
C LYS A 221 -17.54 -10.02 3.26
N SER A 222 -16.34 -10.24 2.73
CA SER A 222 -15.93 -9.66 1.45
C SER A 222 -16.82 -10.18 0.31
N ALA A 223 -17.05 -9.32 -0.69
CA ALA A 223 -17.79 -9.69 -1.90
C ALA A 223 -17.16 -10.88 -2.65
N LEU A 224 -15.85 -11.10 -2.46
CA LEU A 224 -15.11 -12.22 -3.05
C LEU A 224 -15.49 -13.56 -2.42
N VAL A 225 -15.61 -13.59 -1.09
CA VAL A 225 -16.03 -14.78 -0.34
C VAL A 225 -17.50 -15.09 -0.60
N SER A 226 -18.36 -14.07 -0.65
CA SER A 226 -19.79 -14.26 -0.94
C SER A 226 -20.07 -14.79 -2.35
N GLN A 227 -19.09 -14.74 -3.27
CA GLN A 227 -19.18 -15.29 -4.62
C GLN A 227 -18.71 -16.75 -4.73
N LEU A 228 -18.29 -17.38 -3.63
CA LEU A 228 -17.98 -18.81 -3.64
C LEU A 228 -19.31 -19.58 -3.68
N PRO A 229 -19.52 -20.49 -4.66
CA PRO A 229 -20.83 -21.08 -4.97
C PRO A 229 -21.35 -22.11 -3.94
N ILE A 230 -21.02 -21.94 -2.66
CA ILE A 230 -21.44 -22.81 -1.54
C ILE A 230 -22.47 -22.12 -0.63
N LEU A 231 -22.82 -20.85 -0.91
CA LEU A 231 -23.44 -19.97 0.08
C LEU A 231 -24.87 -19.54 -0.23
N ASP A 232 -25.61 -20.26 -1.08
CA ASP A 232 -27.08 -20.12 -1.05
C ASP A 232 -27.63 -20.83 0.20
N GLY A 233 -27.72 -20.09 1.30
CA GLY A 233 -28.40 -20.50 2.54
C GLY A 233 -27.52 -21.03 3.67
N VAL A 234 -26.19 -21.11 3.52
CA VAL A 234 -25.28 -21.58 4.59
C VAL A 234 -24.34 -20.46 5.01
N THR A 235 -24.52 -19.90 6.22
CA THR A 235 -23.53 -19.01 6.82
C THR A 235 -22.40 -19.85 7.41
N LEU A 236 -21.22 -19.83 6.80
CA LEU A 236 -20.08 -20.58 7.31
C LEU A 236 -19.40 -19.81 8.46
N PRO A 237 -19.15 -20.44 9.62
CA PRO A 237 -18.60 -19.78 10.81
C PRO A 237 -17.07 -19.63 10.75
N PHE A 238 -16.58 -18.88 9.76
CA PHE A 238 -15.17 -18.52 9.61
C PHE A 238 -15.01 -17.00 9.53
N ASP A 239 -13.87 -16.52 10.01
CA ASP A 239 -13.58 -15.09 10.14
C ASP A 239 -13.01 -14.50 8.85
N GLY A 240 -12.14 -15.27 8.17
CA GLY A 240 -11.55 -14.90 6.89
C GLY A 240 -10.48 -15.87 6.42
N ILE A 241 -9.81 -15.48 5.33
CA ILE A 241 -8.72 -16.23 4.70
C ILE A 241 -7.44 -15.39 4.79
N LEU A 242 -6.40 -15.93 5.41
CA LEU A 242 -5.07 -15.35 5.48
C LEU A 242 -4.13 -16.10 4.54
N LEU A 243 -3.55 -15.38 3.59
CA LEU A 243 -2.41 -15.81 2.79
C LEU A 243 -1.13 -15.26 3.42
N THR A 244 -0.15 -16.12 3.66
CA THR A 244 1.20 -15.70 4.06
C THR A 244 2.20 -16.22 3.05
N ALA A 245 3.13 -15.37 2.59
CA ALA A 245 4.14 -15.73 1.61
C ALA A 245 5.53 -15.25 2.06
N GLU A 246 6.47 -16.18 2.14
CA GLU A 246 7.87 -15.92 2.48
C GLU A 246 8.73 -16.10 1.24
N ARG A 247 9.66 -15.17 0.99
CA ARG A 247 10.54 -15.21 -0.16
C ARG A 247 11.54 -16.35 -0.01
N ASP A 248 11.59 -17.22 -1.01
CA ASP A 248 12.53 -18.34 -1.01
C ASP A 248 13.97 -17.83 -1.00
N ARG A 249 14.82 -18.39 -0.14
CA ARG A 249 16.23 -17.98 0.00
C ARG A 249 17.06 -18.19 -1.27
N THR A 250 16.60 -19.09 -2.15
CA THR A 250 17.21 -19.39 -3.45
C THR A 250 16.76 -18.44 -4.56
N SER A 251 15.79 -17.56 -4.28
CA SER A 251 15.31 -16.58 -5.25
C SER A 251 16.42 -15.61 -5.66
N PRO A 252 16.39 -15.10 -6.91
CA PRO A 252 17.37 -14.12 -7.39
C PRO A 252 17.55 -12.95 -6.41
N LYS A 253 18.78 -12.45 -6.26
CA LYS A 253 19.03 -11.25 -5.44
C LYS A 253 18.47 -10.01 -6.14
N GLY A 254 18.02 -9.04 -5.36
CA GLY A 254 17.44 -7.80 -5.87
C GLY A 254 16.00 -7.98 -6.35
N ALA A 255 15.45 -6.90 -6.93
CA ALA A 255 14.09 -6.86 -7.45
C ALA A 255 13.95 -7.80 -8.66
N ASN A 256 13.07 -8.80 -8.59
CA ASN A 256 12.89 -9.75 -9.68
C ASN A 256 11.43 -10.26 -9.77
N PRO A 257 10.78 -10.15 -10.93
CA PRO A 257 9.39 -10.64 -11.10
C PRO A 257 9.25 -12.16 -10.99
N HIS A 258 10.35 -12.90 -11.18
CA HIS A 258 10.43 -14.34 -11.06
C HIS A 258 10.96 -14.81 -9.69
N ALA A 259 11.15 -13.90 -8.73
CA ALA A 259 11.43 -14.27 -7.36
C ALA A 259 10.33 -15.20 -6.84
N ARG A 260 10.74 -16.33 -6.25
CA ARG A 260 9.86 -17.37 -5.73
C ARG A 260 9.55 -17.12 -4.26
N TYR A 261 8.31 -17.42 -3.93
CA TYR A 261 7.71 -17.29 -2.62
C TYR A 261 7.03 -18.60 -2.24
N THR A 262 7.25 -19.04 -1.01
CA THR A 262 6.52 -20.13 -0.40
C THR A 262 5.27 -19.55 0.28
N ALA A 263 4.11 -19.82 -0.32
CA ALA A 263 2.82 -19.32 0.10
C ALA A 263 2.00 -20.38 0.85
N ILE A 264 1.31 -19.96 1.90
CA ILE A 264 0.39 -20.81 2.68
C ILE A 264 -0.93 -20.07 2.82
N PHE A 265 -2.03 -20.72 2.45
CA PHE A 265 -3.37 -20.22 2.70
C PHE A 265 -3.89 -20.82 4.01
N LYS A 266 -4.47 -19.96 4.85
CA LYS A 266 -5.02 -20.30 6.16
C LYS A 266 -6.45 -19.80 6.24
N ILE A 267 -7.41 -20.67 6.52
CA ILE A 267 -8.79 -20.27 6.76
C ILE A 267 -9.04 -20.33 8.27
N GLN A 268 -9.37 -19.20 8.86
CA GLN A 268 -9.58 -19.06 10.30
C GLN A 268 -11.04 -19.35 10.65
N MET A 269 -11.29 -20.43 11.38
CA MET A 269 -12.60 -20.72 11.95
C MET A 269 -12.77 -20.01 13.28
N LYS A 270 -14.03 -19.79 13.69
CA LYS A 270 -14.35 -19.18 14.99
C LYS A 270 -13.69 -19.88 16.19
N ASP A 271 -13.67 -21.22 16.17
CA ASP A 271 -13.09 -22.05 17.22
C ASP A 271 -12.77 -23.47 16.68
N GLU A 272 -12.05 -24.25 17.49
CA GLU A 272 -11.63 -25.61 17.11
C GLU A 272 -12.81 -26.59 16.96
N GLN A 273 -13.85 -26.47 17.78
CA GLN A 273 -15.02 -27.35 17.70
C GLN A 273 -15.73 -27.14 16.36
N THR A 274 -15.93 -25.88 15.99
CA THR A 274 -16.47 -25.45 14.71
C THR A 274 -15.62 -25.95 13.55
N ALA A 275 -14.29 -25.83 13.65
CA ALA A 275 -13.38 -26.37 12.64
C ALA A 275 -13.56 -27.89 12.45
N ARG A 276 -13.70 -28.65 13.55
CA ARG A 276 -13.93 -30.10 13.46
C ARG A 276 -15.27 -30.44 12.78
N THR A 277 -16.35 -29.74 13.15
CA THR A 277 -17.69 -29.95 12.58
C THR A 277 -17.74 -29.63 11.09
N TYR A 278 -17.12 -28.53 10.66
CA TYR A 278 -17.19 -28.06 9.28
C TYR A 278 -16.05 -28.59 8.38
N ARG A 279 -15.17 -29.46 8.88
CA ARG A 279 -14.01 -30.01 8.15
C ARG A 279 -14.34 -30.48 6.71
N PRO A 280 -15.40 -31.26 6.45
CA PRO A 280 -15.73 -31.67 5.08
C PRO A 280 -16.10 -30.49 4.17
N ILE A 281 -16.87 -29.54 4.71
CA ILE A 281 -17.31 -28.35 3.99
C ILE A 281 -16.11 -27.45 3.65
N MET A 282 -15.16 -27.32 4.58
CA MET A 282 -13.93 -26.56 4.36
C MET A 282 -13.09 -27.13 3.22
N ARG A 283 -13.03 -28.46 3.08
CA ARG A 283 -12.31 -29.10 1.96
C ARG A 283 -12.97 -28.78 0.62
N VAL A 284 -14.30 -28.80 0.56
CA VAL A 284 -15.06 -28.39 -0.63
C VAL A 284 -14.85 -26.90 -0.92
N MET A 285 -14.89 -26.04 0.10
CA MET A 285 -14.61 -24.61 -0.04
C MET A 285 -13.23 -24.37 -0.63
N TRP A 286 -12.22 -25.05 -0.10
CA TRP A 286 -10.87 -24.96 -0.62
C TRP A 286 -10.77 -25.45 -2.07
N ALA A 287 -11.43 -26.55 -2.45
CA ALA A 287 -11.44 -27.01 -3.84
C ALA A 287 -12.02 -25.96 -4.80
N LEU A 288 -13.04 -25.21 -4.38
CA LEU A 288 -13.62 -24.13 -5.19
C LEU A 288 -12.76 -22.87 -5.21
N VAL A 289 -12.19 -22.48 -4.07
CA VAL A 289 -11.25 -21.36 -3.98
C VAL A 289 -10.02 -21.64 -4.84
N SER A 290 -9.38 -22.79 -4.66
CA SER A 290 -8.24 -23.22 -5.46
C SER A 290 -8.58 -23.25 -6.95
N GLY A 291 -9.73 -23.81 -7.36
CA GLY A 291 -10.18 -23.77 -8.76
C GLY A 291 -10.28 -22.34 -9.34
N LYS A 292 -10.79 -21.37 -8.56
CA LYS A 292 -10.79 -19.96 -8.97
C LYS A 292 -9.38 -19.38 -9.05
N LEU A 293 -8.51 -19.68 -8.08
CA LEU A 293 -7.12 -19.24 -8.08
C LEU A 293 -6.35 -19.82 -9.29
N THR A 294 -6.60 -21.09 -9.64
CA THR A 294 -6.04 -21.72 -10.85
C THR A 294 -6.52 -21.04 -12.12
N ALA A 295 -7.80 -20.70 -12.21
CA ALA A 295 -8.34 -19.94 -13.35
C ALA A 295 -7.72 -18.54 -13.47
N LEU A 296 -7.26 -17.96 -12.37
CA LEU A 296 -6.50 -16.70 -12.33
C LEU A 296 -4.99 -16.88 -12.56
N GLY A 297 -4.53 -18.10 -12.84
CA GLY A 297 -3.14 -18.41 -13.17
C GLY A 297 -2.25 -18.79 -11.97
N ILE A 298 -2.81 -19.05 -10.79
CA ILE A 298 -2.04 -19.57 -9.65
C ILE A 298 -1.86 -21.08 -9.81
N PRO A 299 -0.64 -21.62 -9.69
CA PRO A 299 -0.40 -23.06 -9.75
C PRO A 299 -0.84 -23.79 -8.46
N VAL A 300 -2.09 -23.59 -8.01
CA VAL A 300 -2.71 -24.40 -6.97
C VAL A 300 -3.42 -25.58 -7.63
N SER A 301 -3.09 -26.80 -7.22
CA SER A 301 -3.89 -27.97 -7.60
C SER A 301 -5.16 -28.00 -6.73
N PRO A 302 -6.36 -28.28 -7.28
CA PRO A 302 -7.55 -28.56 -6.50
C PRO A 302 -7.37 -29.74 -5.51
N GLU A 303 -6.37 -30.60 -5.77
CA GLU A 303 -6.00 -31.72 -4.91
C GLU A 303 -5.09 -31.33 -3.74
N THR A 304 -4.60 -30.08 -3.72
CA THR A 304 -3.80 -29.57 -2.60
C THR A 304 -4.63 -29.71 -1.34
N SER A 305 -4.19 -30.56 -0.41
CA SER A 305 -4.94 -30.81 0.81
C SER A 305 -4.90 -29.58 1.72
N ILE A 306 -6.03 -29.30 2.36
CA ILE A 306 -6.06 -28.48 3.57
C ILE A 306 -6.06 -29.39 4.79
N GLU A 307 -5.22 -29.06 5.76
CA GLU A 307 -5.09 -29.75 7.02
C GLU A 307 -5.62 -28.87 8.15
N GLN A 308 -6.33 -29.50 9.09
CA GLN A 308 -6.81 -28.80 10.27
C GLN A 308 -5.69 -28.70 11.30
N GLN A 309 -5.41 -27.48 11.76
CA GLN A 309 -4.47 -27.15 12.81
C GLN A 309 -5.21 -26.34 13.89
N GLY A 310 -5.82 -27.03 14.86
CA GLY A 310 -6.70 -26.38 15.84
C GLY A 310 -7.93 -25.75 15.18
N SER A 311 -8.08 -24.42 15.30
CA SER A 311 -9.15 -23.63 14.66
C SER A 311 -8.82 -23.19 13.22
N LEU A 312 -7.64 -23.55 12.69
CA LEU A 312 -7.19 -23.15 11.36
C LEU A 312 -7.28 -24.31 10.37
N PHE A 313 -7.55 -23.99 9.11
CA PHE A 313 -7.31 -24.88 7.98
C PHE A 313 -6.18 -24.32 7.13
N ALA A 314 -5.05 -25.03 7.04
CA ALA A 314 -3.88 -24.59 6.31
C ALA A 314 -3.62 -25.48 5.09
N THR A 315 -3.21 -24.89 3.98
CA THR A 315 -2.72 -25.65 2.83
C THR A 315 -1.32 -26.17 3.07
N THR A 316 -0.91 -27.19 2.30
CA THR A 316 0.53 -27.40 2.09
C THR A 316 1.16 -26.17 1.42
N PRO A 317 2.47 -25.95 1.59
CA PRO A 317 3.14 -24.80 0.99
C PRO A 317 3.10 -24.83 -0.54
N ILE A 318 2.77 -23.69 -1.15
CA ILE A 318 2.62 -23.51 -2.59
C ILE A 318 3.69 -22.54 -3.06
N SER A 319 4.49 -22.95 -4.04
CA SER A 319 5.52 -22.07 -4.60
C SER A 319 4.91 -21.19 -5.69
N MET A 320 5.02 -19.86 -5.55
CA MET A 320 4.52 -18.85 -6.47
C MET A 320 5.62 -17.83 -6.79
N SER A 321 5.57 -17.21 -7.95
CA SER A 321 6.42 -16.06 -8.30
C SER A 321 5.78 -14.75 -7.87
N ALA A 322 6.60 -13.72 -7.68
CA ALA A 322 6.13 -12.35 -7.41
C ALA A 322 5.12 -11.89 -8.46
N ARG A 323 5.38 -12.15 -9.75
CA ARG A 323 4.47 -11.80 -10.84
C ARG A 323 3.11 -12.49 -10.72
N GLU A 324 3.07 -13.78 -10.40
CA GLU A 324 1.81 -14.51 -10.21
C GLU A 324 0.99 -13.92 -9.05
N ILE A 325 1.65 -13.56 -7.94
CA ILE A 325 0.98 -12.91 -6.80
C ILE A 325 0.41 -11.55 -7.20
N VAL A 326 1.17 -10.73 -7.92
CA VAL A 326 0.75 -9.39 -8.37
C VAL A 326 -0.44 -9.47 -9.32
N ASN A 327 -0.40 -10.38 -10.29
CA ASN A 327 -1.49 -10.57 -11.25
C ASN A 327 -2.80 -10.93 -10.57
N VAL A 328 -2.75 -11.77 -9.54
CA VAL A 328 -3.94 -12.15 -8.76
C VAL A 328 -4.48 -10.96 -7.98
N PHE A 329 -3.61 -10.20 -7.32
CA PHE A 329 -4.04 -9.00 -6.59
C PHE A 329 -4.74 -7.99 -7.51
N LEU A 330 -4.22 -7.80 -8.73
CA LEU A 330 -4.83 -6.94 -9.75
C LEU A 330 -6.16 -7.50 -10.26
N ALA A 331 -6.23 -8.81 -10.50
CA ALA A 331 -7.47 -9.45 -10.90
C ALA A 331 -8.57 -9.27 -9.84
N LEU A 332 -8.23 -9.48 -8.56
CA LEU A 332 -9.15 -9.23 -7.43
C LEU A 332 -9.58 -7.77 -7.35
N SER A 333 -8.64 -6.85 -7.59
CA SER A 333 -8.91 -5.40 -7.62
C SER A 333 -9.82 -5.00 -8.77
N ASN A 334 -9.89 -5.77 -9.86
CA ASN A 334 -10.77 -5.49 -11.00
C ASN A 334 -12.13 -6.21 -10.94
N MET A 335 -12.42 -6.97 -9.88
CA MET A 335 -13.70 -7.64 -9.73
C MET A 335 -14.80 -6.65 -9.36
N ASN A 336 -15.74 -6.44 -10.27
CA ASN A 336 -16.95 -5.65 -10.04
C ASN A 336 -17.87 -6.36 -9.04
N GLY A 337 -18.03 -5.80 -7.85
CA GLY A 337 -18.87 -6.37 -6.78
C GLY A 337 -20.36 -6.52 -7.11
N GLY A 338 -20.84 -6.01 -8.26
CA GLY A 338 -22.25 -6.00 -8.65
C GLY A 338 -22.65 -6.77 -9.92
N LYS A 339 -21.72 -7.38 -10.68
CA LYS A 339 -22.05 -8.09 -11.94
C LYS A 339 -21.55 -9.54 -11.93
N ALA A 340 -22.19 -10.38 -11.13
CA ALA A 340 -22.15 -11.83 -11.30
C ALA A 340 -23.45 -12.55 -10.91
N ALA A 341 -24.54 -11.82 -10.66
CA ALA A 341 -25.86 -12.41 -10.37
C ALA A 341 -26.66 -12.80 -11.64
N SER A 342 -26.05 -12.81 -12.83
CA SER A 342 -26.74 -13.12 -14.09
C SER A 342 -25.97 -14.10 -14.98
N GLY A 343 -25.20 -15.00 -14.37
CA GLY A 343 -24.52 -16.10 -15.04
C GLY A 343 -25.22 -17.45 -14.87
N LEU A 344 -26.55 -17.48 -14.70
CA LEU A 344 -27.31 -18.73 -14.78
C LEU A 344 -27.63 -18.99 -16.25
N VAL A 345 -26.79 -19.84 -16.84
CA VAL A 345 -27.02 -20.73 -17.99
C VAL A 345 -28.42 -20.57 -18.62
N ALA A 346 -28.50 -19.80 -19.71
CA ALA A 346 -29.52 -20.07 -20.71
C ALA A 346 -29.08 -21.33 -21.46
N ALA A 347 -29.66 -22.48 -21.10
CA ALA A 347 -29.51 -23.70 -21.86
C ALA A 347 -29.99 -23.45 -23.31
N PRO A 348 -29.31 -23.98 -24.33
CA PRO A 348 -29.80 -23.91 -25.70
C PRO A 348 -31.10 -24.71 -25.76
N ARG A 349 -32.20 -24.04 -26.11
CA ARG A 349 -33.42 -24.73 -26.53
C ARG A 349 -33.11 -25.49 -27.81
N GLN A 350 -33.22 -26.81 -27.76
CA GLN A 350 -33.38 -27.64 -28.95
C GLN A 350 -34.75 -27.44 -29.55
#